data_AF-A0A3D0DD61-F1
#
_entry.id   AF-A0A3D0DD61-F1
#
_cell.length_a   1.000
_cell.length_b   1.000
_cell.length_c   1.000
_cell.angle_alpha   90.00
_cell.angle_beta   90.00
_cell.angle_gamma   90.00
#
_symmetry.space_group_name_H-M   'P 1'
#
loop_
_entity.id
_entity.type
_entity.pdbx_description
1 polymer ?
#
loop_
_entity_poly.entity_id
_entity_poly.type
_entity_poly.pdbx_seq_one_letter_code
_entity_poly.pdbx_strand_id
1 'polypeptide(L)'
;AAAALVVQPSEPGLPGRLAFSALPSEIAGEIELTFAGAGYAVSSNARNHRMDEDVPLILAETNAEHLALIETQRRNRGWDRGLIVTNSNCTSMPLAMALKPLDDAFGVEKVFVVSLQALSGAGYPGVASLDALDNVVPYIGGEEPKLEIEPRKMLGRLDERANTTRLAPFTISAQTNRVAIRDGHLLCVSVELQEKATPAQAAKVMRAFRGRPQELELPTAPPQPLIVRDESDRPQPYRDRDAGNGMSITVGRVRECPLFTLRFVALGHNTLRGAAGAALLNGELLKAEGYL
;
A
#
# COMPACT_ATOMS: atom_id res chain seq x y z
N ALA A 1 3.11 26.49 -8.97
CA ALA A 1 3.86 25.40 -9.62
C ALA A 1 2.96 24.55 -10.49
N ALA A 2 2.00 23.78 -9.96
CA ALA A 2 1.09 22.97 -10.78
C ALA A 2 0.11 23.78 -11.65
N ALA A 3 -0.49 24.86 -11.10
CA ALA A 3 -1.43 25.72 -11.84
C ALA A 3 -0.80 26.48 -13.04
N ALA A 4 0.53 26.47 -13.16
CA ALA A 4 1.25 27.09 -14.28
C ALA A 4 1.64 26.07 -15.36
N LEU A 5 1.36 24.77 -15.15
CA LEU A 5 1.63 23.74 -16.14
C LEU A 5 0.55 23.75 -17.22
N VAL A 6 0.97 23.54 -18.47
CA VAL A 6 0.04 23.40 -19.60
C VAL A 6 -0.57 22.00 -19.54
N VAL A 7 -1.89 21.92 -19.54
CA VAL A 7 -2.61 20.64 -19.64
C VAL A 7 -2.34 20.04 -21.02
N GLN A 8 -1.83 18.81 -21.04
CA GLN A 8 -1.57 18.05 -22.26
C GLN A 8 -2.58 16.91 -22.40
N PRO A 9 -2.83 16.42 -23.62
CA PRO A 9 -3.58 15.18 -23.83
C PRO A 9 -2.94 14.00 -23.09
N SER A 10 -3.76 13.05 -22.65
CA SER A 10 -3.31 11.81 -22.02
C SER A 10 -2.82 10.80 -23.08
N GLU A 11 -1.84 11.20 -23.88
CA GLU A 11 -1.30 10.43 -24.99
C GLU A 11 0.22 10.22 -24.83
N PRO A 12 0.78 9.09 -25.31
CA PRO A 12 2.23 8.88 -25.34
C PRO A 12 2.99 9.97 -26.11
N GLY A 13 4.29 10.13 -25.83
CA GLY A 13 5.13 11.19 -26.41
C GLY A 13 5.62 12.22 -25.40
N LEU A 14 5.32 12.01 -24.11
CA LEU A 14 5.87 12.78 -23.00
C LEU A 14 7.38 12.53 -22.83
N PRO A 15 8.17 13.54 -22.41
CA PRO A 15 9.58 13.34 -22.13
C PRO A 15 9.77 12.39 -20.93
N GLY A 16 10.70 11.45 -21.06
CA GLY A 16 11.04 10.48 -20.02
C GLY A 16 10.60 9.05 -20.34
N ARG A 17 10.89 8.13 -19.41
CA ARG A 17 10.56 6.69 -19.53
C ARG A 17 9.55 6.21 -18.49
N LEU A 18 9.39 6.95 -17.40
CA LEU A 18 8.52 6.61 -16.27
C LEU A 18 7.32 7.56 -16.25
N ALA A 19 6.12 7.00 -16.22
CA ALA A 19 4.86 7.72 -16.10
C ALA A 19 4.20 7.37 -14.76
N PHE A 20 3.99 8.37 -13.90
CA PHE A 20 3.19 8.20 -12.69
C PHE A 20 1.71 8.44 -13.00
N SER A 21 0.89 7.41 -12.85
CA SER A 21 -0.56 7.50 -13.02
C SER A 21 -1.25 7.73 -11.68
N ALA A 22 -1.90 8.89 -11.55
CA ALA A 22 -2.82 9.23 -10.47
C ALA A 22 -4.25 9.47 -11.00
N LEU A 23 -4.60 8.77 -12.08
CA LEU A 23 -5.87 8.90 -12.77
C LEU A 23 -7.04 8.30 -11.95
N PRO A 24 -8.26 8.81 -12.13
CA PRO A 24 -9.46 8.15 -11.62
C PRO A 24 -9.65 6.81 -12.33
N SER A 25 -10.15 5.81 -11.59
CA SER A 25 -10.18 4.41 -12.05
C SER A 25 -11.10 4.18 -13.26
N GLU A 26 -12.01 5.10 -13.53
CA GLU A 26 -12.97 5.04 -14.65
C GLU A 26 -12.29 5.16 -16.01
N ILE A 27 -11.13 5.83 -16.09
CA ILE A 27 -10.40 6.07 -17.35
C ILE A 27 -8.96 5.53 -17.32
N ALA A 28 -8.45 5.18 -16.13
CA ALA A 28 -7.06 4.83 -15.94
C ALA A 28 -6.61 3.64 -16.82
N GLY A 29 -7.39 2.56 -16.86
CA GLY A 29 -6.95 1.30 -17.48
C GLY A 29 -6.55 1.42 -18.95
N GLU A 30 -7.38 2.01 -19.79
CA GLU A 30 -7.07 2.15 -21.22
C GLU A 30 -5.89 3.09 -21.48
N ILE A 31 -5.81 4.19 -20.72
CA ILE A 31 -4.70 5.14 -20.82
C ILE A 31 -3.39 4.48 -20.39
N GLU A 32 -3.39 3.76 -19.26
CA GLU A 32 -2.21 3.07 -18.73
C GLU A 32 -1.70 1.99 -19.70
N LEU A 33 -2.60 1.22 -20.30
CA LEU A 33 -2.27 0.25 -21.35
C LEU A 33 -1.67 0.93 -22.59
N THR A 34 -2.19 2.08 -22.98
CA THR A 34 -1.68 2.85 -24.14
C THR A 34 -0.26 3.36 -23.88
N PHE A 35 0.02 3.90 -22.69
CA PHE A 35 1.37 4.32 -22.30
C PHE A 35 2.33 3.14 -22.20
N ALA A 36 1.93 2.04 -21.56
CA ALA A 36 2.77 0.85 -21.47
C ALA A 36 3.05 0.26 -22.85
N GLY A 37 2.05 0.16 -23.73
CA GLY A 37 2.22 -0.29 -25.12
C GLY A 37 3.16 0.59 -25.94
N ALA A 38 3.24 1.88 -25.63
CA ALA A 38 4.19 2.82 -26.24
C ALA A 38 5.62 2.75 -25.63
N GLY A 39 5.88 1.84 -24.69
CA GLY A 39 7.20 1.60 -24.11
C GLY A 39 7.48 2.34 -22.80
N TYR A 40 6.48 2.98 -22.18
CA TYR A 40 6.64 3.60 -20.87
C TYR A 40 6.59 2.56 -19.75
N ALA A 41 7.35 2.82 -18.69
CA ALA A 41 7.10 2.22 -17.40
C ALA A 41 6.02 3.02 -16.68
N VAL A 42 4.86 2.42 -16.46
CA VAL A 42 3.73 3.05 -15.79
C VAL A 42 3.71 2.61 -14.32
N SER A 43 3.79 3.57 -13.39
CA SER A 43 3.56 3.34 -11.96
C SER A 43 2.20 3.93 -11.58
N SER A 44 1.23 3.07 -11.34
CA SER A 44 -0.18 3.46 -11.18
C SER A 44 -0.68 3.37 -9.74
N ASN A 45 -1.42 4.39 -9.31
CA ASN A 45 -2.22 4.36 -8.09
C ASN A 45 -3.65 3.86 -8.32
N ALA A 46 -4.08 3.68 -9.57
CA ALA A 46 -5.43 3.24 -9.90
C ALA A 46 -5.63 1.76 -9.55
N ARG A 47 -6.89 1.35 -9.37
CA ARG A 47 -7.21 -0.05 -9.00
C ARG A 47 -7.16 -1.02 -10.17
N ASN A 48 -7.21 -0.51 -11.41
CA ASN A 48 -7.59 -1.24 -12.62
C ASN A 48 -6.74 -2.51 -12.84
N HIS A 49 -5.44 -2.42 -12.62
CA HIS A 49 -4.49 -3.51 -12.89
C HIS A 49 -3.97 -4.20 -11.61
N ARG A 50 -4.43 -3.80 -10.41
CA ARG A 50 -3.86 -4.31 -9.15
C ARG A 50 -3.95 -5.82 -9.00
N MET A 51 -5.01 -6.41 -9.53
CA MET A 51 -5.29 -7.83 -9.41
C MET A 51 -5.02 -8.63 -10.69
N ASP A 52 -4.55 -8.00 -11.76
CA ASP A 52 -4.08 -8.70 -12.96
C ASP A 52 -2.93 -9.66 -12.55
N GLU A 53 -2.94 -10.88 -13.08
CA GLU A 53 -2.01 -11.94 -12.66
C GLU A 53 -0.55 -11.64 -12.99
N ASP A 54 -0.33 -10.93 -14.10
CA ASP A 54 0.98 -10.53 -14.63
C ASP A 54 1.42 -9.13 -14.18
N VAL A 55 0.58 -8.39 -13.46
CA VAL A 55 0.91 -7.04 -12.97
C VAL A 55 1.39 -7.10 -11.52
N PRO A 56 2.61 -6.64 -11.22
CA PRO A 56 3.08 -6.48 -9.85
C PRO A 56 2.24 -5.45 -9.06
N LEU A 57 1.76 -5.86 -7.89
CA LEU A 57 1.20 -4.98 -6.87
C LEU A 57 2.28 -4.68 -5.83
N ILE A 58 3.03 -3.61 -6.03
CA ILE A 58 4.28 -3.36 -5.29
C ILE A 58 4.03 -2.53 -4.04
N LEU A 59 4.47 -3.10 -2.92
CA LEU A 59 4.77 -2.44 -1.67
C LEU A 59 6.25 -2.71 -1.39
N ALA A 60 7.10 -1.79 -1.83
CA ALA A 60 8.54 -2.01 -2.05
C ALA A 60 9.29 -2.69 -0.89
N GLU A 61 8.96 -2.36 0.37
CA GLU A 61 9.57 -2.96 1.56
C GLU A 61 9.14 -4.41 1.81
N THR A 62 7.99 -4.84 1.30
CA THR A 62 7.43 -6.17 1.58
C THR A 62 7.64 -7.18 0.46
N ASN A 63 7.65 -6.73 -0.80
CA ASN A 63 7.58 -7.63 -1.96
C ASN A 63 8.29 -7.09 -3.22
N ALA A 64 9.47 -6.48 -3.07
CA ALA A 64 10.28 -6.02 -4.20
C ALA A 64 10.56 -7.13 -5.24
N GLU A 65 10.65 -8.39 -4.80
CA GLU A 65 10.85 -9.55 -5.65
C GLU A 65 9.69 -9.80 -6.64
N HIS A 66 8.50 -9.24 -6.40
CA HIS A 66 7.36 -9.35 -7.34
C HIS A 66 7.60 -8.57 -8.64
N LEU A 67 8.62 -7.69 -8.69
CA LEU A 67 9.05 -7.05 -9.94
C LEU A 67 9.46 -8.06 -11.02
N ALA A 68 9.85 -9.28 -10.64
CA ALA A 68 10.13 -10.36 -11.59
C ALA A 68 8.94 -10.67 -12.54
N LEU A 69 7.70 -10.35 -12.16
CA LEU A 69 6.54 -10.50 -13.04
C LEU A 69 6.57 -9.58 -14.27
N ILE A 70 7.34 -8.50 -14.26
CA ILE A 70 7.46 -7.56 -15.40
C ILE A 70 7.88 -8.29 -16.68
N GLU A 71 8.77 -9.27 -16.59
CA GLU A 71 9.20 -10.03 -17.77
C GLU A 71 8.07 -10.91 -18.31
N THR A 72 7.25 -11.48 -17.43
CA THR A 72 6.03 -12.20 -17.84
C THR A 72 5.01 -11.26 -18.44
N GLN A 73 4.79 -10.10 -17.83
CA GLN A 73 3.90 -9.06 -18.33
C GLN A 73 4.29 -8.64 -19.75
N ARG A 74 5.56 -8.32 -19.98
CA ARG A 74 6.08 -7.94 -21.30
C ARG A 74 5.80 -9.02 -22.35
N ARG A 75 6.07 -10.28 -22.04
CA ARG A 75 5.76 -11.40 -22.95
C ARG A 75 4.27 -11.55 -23.21
N ASN A 76 3.44 -11.53 -22.16
CA ASN A 76 1.99 -11.72 -22.27
C ASN A 76 1.30 -10.58 -23.02
N ARG A 77 1.81 -9.36 -22.87
CA ARG A 77 1.24 -8.14 -23.46
C ARG A 77 1.90 -7.75 -24.78
N GLY A 78 2.97 -8.44 -25.20
CA GLY A 78 3.71 -8.14 -26.42
C GLY A 78 4.48 -6.82 -26.37
N TRP A 79 4.95 -6.42 -25.18
CA TRP A 79 5.69 -5.17 -24.99
C TRP A 79 7.20 -5.42 -25.00
N ASP A 80 7.95 -4.64 -25.78
CA ASP A 80 9.42 -4.71 -25.80
C ASP A 80 10.03 -4.14 -24.51
N ARG A 81 9.57 -2.95 -24.09
CA ARG A 81 10.11 -2.22 -22.93
C ARG A 81 9.05 -1.76 -21.94
N GLY A 82 7.81 -1.61 -22.40
CA GLY A 82 6.69 -1.17 -21.59
C GLY A 82 6.45 -2.05 -20.38
N LEU A 83 5.93 -1.45 -19.31
CA LEU A 83 5.49 -2.19 -18.13
C LEU A 83 4.42 -1.40 -17.37
N ILE A 84 3.66 -2.10 -16.55
CA ILE A 84 2.76 -1.52 -15.55
C ILE A 84 3.11 -2.13 -14.20
N VAL A 85 3.41 -1.29 -13.21
CA VAL A 85 3.37 -1.64 -11.80
C VAL A 85 2.27 -0.86 -11.11
N THR A 86 1.65 -1.45 -10.09
CA THR A 86 0.60 -0.79 -9.32
C THR A 86 1.00 -0.62 -7.87
N ASN A 87 0.57 0.48 -7.28
CA ASN A 87 0.57 0.69 -5.84
C ASN A 87 -0.72 0.14 -5.25
N SER A 88 -0.68 -0.27 -3.99
CA SER A 88 -1.86 -0.76 -3.29
C SER A 88 -2.81 0.36 -2.87
N ASN A 89 -4.02 -0.06 -2.49
CA ASN A 89 -4.97 0.75 -1.76
C ASN A 89 -4.32 1.34 -0.49
N CYS A 90 -4.62 2.61 -0.22
CA CYS A 90 -4.04 3.39 0.87
C CYS A 90 -4.40 2.87 2.27
N THR A 91 -5.45 2.05 2.40
CA THR A 91 -5.84 1.34 3.64
C THR A 91 -5.21 -0.05 3.72
N SER A 92 -5.00 -0.72 2.59
CA SER A 92 -4.34 -2.03 2.52
C SER A 92 -2.84 -1.97 2.81
N MET A 93 -2.20 -0.90 2.36
CA MET A 93 -0.77 -0.64 2.57
C MET A 93 -0.33 -0.66 4.05
N PRO A 94 -0.91 0.14 4.97
CA PRO A 94 -0.45 0.16 6.37
C PRO A 94 -0.72 -1.17 7.07
N LEU A 95 -1.77 -1.90 6.65
CA LEU A 95 -2.05 -3.24 7.15
C LEU A 95 -0.95 -4.22 6.72
N ALA A 96 -0.66 -4.31 5.42
CA ALA A 96 0.35 -5.22 4.90
C ALA A 96 1.76 -4.93 5.46
N MET A 97 2.13 -3.65 5.58
CA MET A 97 3.39 -3.24 6.22
C MET A 97 3.48 -3.76 7.66
N ALA A 98 2.42 -3.59 8.46
CA ALA A 98 2.42 -4.03 9.86
C ALA A 98 2.37 -5.56 10.02
N LEU A 99 1.72 -6.26 9.08
CA LEU A 99 1.61 -7.72 9.09
C LEU A 99 2.90 -8.41 8.62
N LYS A 100 3.62 -7.85 7.64
CA LYS A 100 4.84 -8.48 7.06
C LYS A 100 5.83 -9.01 8.11
N PRO A 101 6.35 -8.21 9.07
CA PRO A 101 7.31 -8.70 10.06
C PRO A 101 6.70 -9.71 11.04
N LEU A 102 5.37 -9.72 11.23
CA LEU A 102 4.70 -10.74 12.02
C LEU A 102 4.56 -12.05 11.25
N ASP A 103 4.21 -11.97 9.97
CA ASP A 103 4.06 -13.14 9.09
C ASP A 103 5.40 -13.84 8.90
N ASP A 104 6.47 -13.07 8.64
CA ASP A 104 7.83 -13.62 8.48
C ASP A 104 8.35 -14.31 9.75
N ALA A 105 7.98 -13.81 10.94
CA ALA A 105 8.52 -14.30 12.21
C ALA A 105 7.65 -15.38 12.88
N PHE A 106 6.33 -15.32 12.70
CA PHE A 106 5.37 -16.11 13.48
C PHE A 106 4.23 -16.73 12.65
N GLY A 107 4.13 -16.37 11.37
CA GLY A 107 3.05 -16.80 10.47
C GLY A 107 1.69 -16.19 10.82
N VAL A 108 1.10 -15.39 9.94
CA VAL A 108 -0.26 -14.86 10.13
C VAL A 108 -1.28 -15.90 9.64
N GLU A 109 -2.36 -16.11 10.40
CA GLU A 109 -3.45 -17.03 10.02
C GLU A 109 -4.76 -16.28 9.73
N LYS A 110 -5.16 -15.39 10.64
CA LYS A 110 -6.43 -14.65 10.57
C LYS A 110 -6.23 -13.21 11.00
N VAL A 111 -6.95 -12.30 10.35
CA VAL A 111 -6.92 -10.88 10.67
C VAL A 111 -8.35 -10.37 10.72
N PHE A 112 -8.68 -9.65 11.79
CA PHE A 112 -9.87 -8.80 11.87
C PHE A 112 -9.42 -7.35 11.91
N VAL A 113 -9.92 -6.52 11.00
CA VAL A 113 -9.50 -5.12 10.88
C VAL A 113 -10.69 -4.18 10.74
N VAL A 114 -10.67 -3.13 11.55
CA VAL A 114 -11.60 -1.99 11.42
C VAL A 114 -10.79 -0.76 11.06
N SER A 115 -11.10 -0.13 9.94
CA SER A 115 -10.44 1.10 9.51
C SER A 115 -11.28 2.34 9.79
N LEU A 116 -10.59 3.42 10.18
CA LEU A 116 -11.08 4.77 10.36
C LEU A 116 -10.30 5.66 9.39
N GLN A 117 -10.91 5.90 8.25
CA GLN A 117 -10.26 6.52 7.09
C GLN A 117 -10.54 8.01 7.03
N ALA A 118 -9.50 8.78 6.75
CA ALA A 118 -9.55 10.21 6.51
C ALA A 118 -10.38 10.60 5.28
N LEU A 119 -10.85 11.85 5.27
CA LEU A 119 -11.65 12.46 4.20
C LEU A 119 -10.86 12.60 2.90
N SER A 120 -9.56 12.89 2.95
CA SER A 120 -8.73 13.05 1.75
C SER A 120 -8.61 11.77 0.92
N GLY A 121 -8.94 10.61 1.49
CA GLY A 121 -9.02 9.35 0.73
C GLY A 121 -10.13 9.32 -0.33
N ALA A 122 -11.12 10.20 -0.25
CA ALA A 122 -12.18 10.35 -1.26
C ALA A 122 -11.79 11.32 -2.40
N GLY A 123 -10.58 11.88 -2.38
CA GLY A 123 -10.15 12.89 -3.35
C GLY A 123 -10.84 14.25 -3.15
N TYR A 124 -10.89 15.04 -4.21
CA TYR A 124 -11.62 16.31 -4.27
C TYR A 124 -12.64 16.24 -5.43
N PRO A 125 -13.93 16.60 -5.21
CA PRO A 125 -14.48 17.36 -4.08
C PRO A 125 -14.64 16.56 -2.78
N GLY A 126 -14.43 15.25 -2.80
CA GLY A 126 -14.35 14.41 -1.59
C GLY A 126 -15.70 14.15 -0.93
N VAL A 127 -15.69 14.06 0.39
CA VAL A 127 -16.90 13.81 1.22
C VAL A 127 -17.53 15.15 1.58
N ALA A 128 -18.84 15.30 1.38
CA ALA A 128 -19.54 16.52 1.75
C ALA A 128 -19.43 16.79 3.26
N SER A 129 -19.30 18.06 3.64
CA SER A 129 -19.08 18.42 5.05
C SER A 129 -20.19 17.94 5.98
N LEU A 130 -21.45 17.93 5.52
CA LEU A 130 -22.59 17.47 6.30
C LEU A 130 -22.63 15.94 6.49
N ASP A 131 -21.99 15.18 5.61
CA ASP A 131 -21.85 13.73 5.79
C ASP A 131 -20.77 13.39 6.83
N ALA A 132 -19.80 14.29 7.03
CA ALA A 132 -18.61 14.04 7.85
C ALA A 132 -18.63 14.73 9.23
N LEU A 133 -19.11 15.97 9.32
CA LEU A 133 -19.05 16.75 10.56
C LEU A 133 -19.91 16.11 11.64
N ASP A 134 -19.35 15.93 12.84
CA ASP A 134 -20.01 15.27 13.97
C ASP A 134 -20.56 13.86 13.64
N ASN A 135 -19.93 13.17 12.67
CA ASN A 135 -20.44 11.92 12.15
C ASN A 135 -19.33 10.90 11.82
N VAL A 136 -19.74 9.64 11.69
CA VAL A 136 -18.94 8.54 11.16
C VAL A 136 -19.76 7.84 10.09
N VAL A 137 -19.21 7.68 8.89
CA VAL A 137 -19.89 6.96 7.81
C VAL A 137 -19.36 5.52 7.78
N PRO A 138 -20.16 4.51 8.12
CA PRO A 138 -19.69 3.12 8.27
C PRO A 138 -19.67 2.36 6.92
N TYR A 139 -19.43 3.07 5.82
CA TYR A 139 -19.42 2.48 4.50
C TYR A 139 -18.51 3.26 3.54
N ILE A 140 -17.63 2.53 2.85
CA ILE A 140 -16.82 3.04 1.75
C ILE A 140 -16.91 2.04 0.60
N GLY A 141 -17.52 2.45 -0.51
CA GLY A 141 -17.84 1.58 -1.64
C GLY A 141 -16.63 0.81 -2.18
N GLY A 142 -16.71 -0.52 -2.11
CA GLY A 142 -15.68 -1.43 -2.63
C GLY A 142 -14.35 -1.41 -1.88
N GLU A 143 -14.27 -0.81 -0.69
CA GLU A 143 -13.04 -0.72 0.09
C GLU A 143 -12.75 -2.00 0.89
N GLU A 144 -13.78 -2.62 1.47
CA GLU A 144 -13.65 -3.88 2.23
C GLU A 144 -13.09 -5.03 1.38
N PRO A 145 -13.64 -5.35 0.19
CA PRO A 145 -13.08 -6.44 -0.63
C PRO A 145 -11.62 -6.20 -1.03
N LYS A 146 -11.20 -4.94 -1.24
CA LYS A 146 -9.80 -4.59 -1.52
C LYS A 146 -8.93 -4.85 -0.31
N LEU A 147 -9.36 -4.39 0.88
CA LEU A 147 -8.63 -4.59 2.13
C LEU A 147 -8.52 -6.08 2.50
N GLU A 148 -9.44 -6.92 2.04
CA GLU A 148 -9.41 -8.36 2.27
C GLU A 148 -8.49 -9.12 1.31
N ILE A 149 -8.25 -8.60 0.10
CA ILE A 149 -7.50 -9.30 -0.95
C ILE A 149 -6.11 -8.71 -1.24
N GLU A 150 -5.97 -7.39 -1.30
CA GLU A 150 -4.71 -6.74 -1.71
C GLU A 150 -3.55 -7.06 -0.75
N PRO A 151 -3.72 -7.09 0.59
CA PRO A 151 -2.66 -7.51 1.51
C PRO A 151 -2.19 -8.94 1.26
N ARG A 152 -3.09 -9.83 0.82
CA ARG A 152 -2.72 -11.21 0.51
C ARG A 152 -1.90 -11.32 -0.76
N LYS A 153 -2.12 -10.44 -1.75
CA LYS A 153 -1.27 -10.37 -2.94
C LYS A 153 0.09 -9.76 -2.58
N MET A 154 0.13 -8.67 -1.82
CA MET A 154 1.38 -8.04 -1.38
C MET A 154 2.26 -8.97 -0.53
N LEU A 155 1.67 -9.73 0.39
CA LEU A 155 2.38 -10.69 1.24
C LEU A 155 2.42 -12.10 0.63
N GLY A 156 1.98 -12.23 -0.62
CA GLY A 156 2.00 -13.47 -1.38
C GLY A 156 3.41 -13.85 -1.82
N ARG A 157 3.53 -15.05 -2.39
CA ARG A 157 4.79 -15.56 -2.94
C ARG A 157 4.71 -15.63 -4.45
N LEU A 158 5.81 -15.32 -5.12
CA LEU A 158 5.94 -15.56 -6.55
C LEU A 158 5.86 -17.08 -6.82
N ASP A 159 5.02 -17.48 -7.75
CA ASP A 159 5.01 -18.83 -8.31
C ASP A 159 5.72 -18.77 -9.67
N GLU A 160 7.01 -19.12 -9.68
CA GLU A 160 7.85 -19.08 -10.88
C GLU A 160 7.32 -20.02 -11.99
N ARG A 161 6.62 -21.10 -11.62
CA ARG A 161 6.09 -22.05 -12.60
C ARG A 161 4.84 -21.50 -13.26
N ALA A 162 3.94 -20.92 -12.47
CA ALA A 162 2.73 -20.28 -12.97
C ALA A 162 3.01 -18.90 -13.58
N ASN A 163 4.17 -18.29 -13.28
CA ASN A 163 4.49 -16.90 -13.58
C ASN A 163 3.45 -15.91 -13.01
N THR A 164 2.93 -16.20 -11.82
CA THR A 164 1.93 -15.37 -11.11
C THR A 164 2.30 -15.19 -9.65
N THR A 165 1.48 -14.46 -8.89
CA THR A 165 1.58 -14.39 -7.43
C THR A 165 0.57 -15.33 -6.79
N ARG A 166 1.06 -16.27 -5.96
CA ARG A 166 0.20 -17.02 -5.05
C ARG A 166 -0.11 -16.15 -3.84
N LEU A 167 -1.40 -15.91 -3.60
CA LEU A 167 -1.87 -15.14 -2.45
C LEU A 167 -1.42 -15.77 -1.13
N ALA A 168 -1.10 -14.92 -0.15
CA ALA A 168 -0.86 -15.35 1.22
C ALA A 168 -2.09 -16.12 1.75
N PRO A 169 -1.86 -17.20 2.52
CA PRO A 169 -2.92 -18.14 2.90
C PRO A 169 -3.83 -17.62 4.02
N PHE A 170 -3.49 -16.51 4.67
CA PHE A 170 -4.30 -15.96 5.75
C PHE A 170 -5.62 -15.37 5.25
N THR A 171 -6.60 -15.30 6.16
CA THR A 171 -7.90 -14.67 5.91
C THR A 171 -7.98 -13.31 6.58
N ILE A 172 -8.56 -12.32 5.90
CA ILE A 172 -8.87 -11.01 6.47
C ILE A 172 -10.39 -10.85 6.46
N SER A 173 -10.95 -10.36 7.58
CA SER A 173 -12.28 -9.77 7.65
C SER A 173 -12.14 -8.28 7.91
N ALA A 174 -12.71 -7.47 7.03
CA ALA A 174 -12.57 -6.01 7.07
C ALA A 174 -13.90 -5.31 7.37
N GLN A 175 -13.82 -4.19 8.10
CA GLN A 175 -14.87 -3.19 8.19
C GLN A 175 -14.26 -1.80 7.95
N THR A 176 -14.88 -1.01 7.07
CA THR A 176 -14.33 0.29 6.66
C THR A 176 -15.24 1.45 7.00
N ASN A 177 -14.68 2.50 7.59
CA ASN A 177 -15.43 3.65 8.05
C ASN A 177 -14.72 4.94 7.65
N ARG A 178 -15.48 5.98 7.32
CA ARG A 178 -14.98 7.34 7.11
C ARG A 178 -15.17 8.16 8.38
N VAL A 179 -14.14 8.91 8.76
CA VAL A 179 -14.15 9.80 9.93
C VAL A 179 -13.72 11.22 9.54
N ALA A 180 -14.12 12.21 10.34
CA ALA A 180 -13.82 13.63 10.15
C ALA A 180 -12.35 14.00 10.44
N ILE A 181 -11.42 13.31 9.80
CA ILE A 181 -9.98 13.51 9.88
C ILE A 181 -9.46 13.89 8.49
N ARG A 182 -8.65 14.94 8.40
CA ARG A 182 -8.16 15.43 7.11
C ARG A 182 -7.32 14.40 6.36
N ASP A 183 -6.27 13.88 7.02
CA ASP A 183 -5.31 12.90 6.47
C ASP A 183 -4.91 11.91 7.56
N GLY A 184 -4.59 10.69 7.15
CA GLY A 184 -4.18 9.57 8.00
C GLY A 184 -5.27 8.50 8.10
N HIS A 185 -4.97 7.26 7.72
CA HIS A 185 -5.87 6.12 7.90
C HIS A 185 -5.43 5.31 9.11
N LEU A 186 -6.32 5.20 10.09
CA LEU A 186 -6.09 4.45 11.33
C LEU A 186 -6.75 3.08 11.22
N LEU A 187 -6.04 2.03 11.59
CA LEU A 187 -6.51 0.65 11.52
C LEU A 187 -6.41 0.01 12.89
N CYS A 188 -7.54 -0.46 13.42
CA CYS A 188 -7.60 -1.30 14.60
C CYS A 188 -7.52 -2.76 14.16
N VAL A 189 -6.42 -3.44 14.47
CA VAL A 189 -6.11 -4.77 13.94
C VAL A 189 -6.07 -5.78 15.08
N SER A 190 -6.73 -6.92 14.90
CA SER A 190 -6.54 -8.12 15.71
C SER A 190 -6.03 -9.24 14.80
N VAL A 191 -5.02 -9.99 15.25
CA VAL A 191 -4.31 -10.96 14.42
C VAL A 191 -4.10 -12.27 15.17
N GLU A 192 -4.44 -13.38 14.52
CA GLU A 192 -4.03 -14.73 14.93
C GLU A 192 -2.71 -15.08 14.26
N LEU A 193 -1.78 -15.58 15.08
CA LEU A 193 -0.48 -16.07 14.63
C LEU A 193 -0.43 -17.60 14.78
N GLN A 194 0.28 -18.27 13.88
CA GLN A 194 0.51 -19.71 13.95
C GLN A 194 1.42 -20.03 15.15
N GLU A 195 2.48 -19.26 15.32
CA GLU A 195 3.32 -19.28 16.51
C GLU A 195 2.93 -18.17 17.48
N LYS A 196 2.61 -18.53 18.73
CA LYS A 196 2.24 -17.54 19.74
C LYS A 196 3.41 -16.61 20.04
N ALA A 197 3.18 -15.31 19.89
CA ALA A 197 4.13 -14.26 20.22
C ALA A 197 3.59 -13.36 21.33
N THR A 198 4.45 -12.98 22.26
CA THR A 198 4.15 -11.93 23.25
C THR A 198 4.11 -10.56 22.57
N PRO A 199 3.41 -9.57 23.14
CA PRO A 199 3.42 -8.19 22.63
C PRO A 199 4.84 -7.61 22.48
N ALA A 200 5.75 -7.96 23.38
CA ALA A 200 7.15 -7.51 23.33
C ALA A 200 7.92 -8.12 22.14
N GLN A 201 7.71 -9.42 21.85
CA GLN A 201 8.31 -10.08 20.68
C GLN A 201 7.78 -9.48 19.37
N ALA A 202 6.46 -9.27 19.28
CA ALA A 202 5.83 -8.63 18.13
C ALA A 202 6.34 -7.20 17.91
N ALA A 203 6.38 -6.38 18.96
CA ALA A 203 6.91 -5.03 18.88
C ALA A 203 8.39 -4.99 18.49
N LYS A 204 9.18 -5.99 18.93
CA LYS A 204 10.60 -6.12 18.55
C LYS A 204 10.77 -6.35 17.04
N VAL A 205 10.04 -7.31 16.46
CA VAL A 205 10.16 -7.59 15.00
C VAL A 205 9.65 -6.43 14.16
N MET A 206 8.58 -5.75 14.59
CA MET A 206 8.08 -4.55 13.91
C MET A 206 9.11 -3.42 13.91
N ARG A 207 9.79 -3.15 15.03
CA ARG A 207 10.85 -2.12 15.10
C ARG A 207 12.07 -2.45 14.23
N ALA A 208 12.40 -3.74 14.14
CA ALA A 208 13.53 -4.24 13.37
C ALA A 208 13.23 -4.28 11.86
N PHE A 209 11.97 -4.16 11.45
CA PHE A 209 11.56 -4.31 10.05
C PHE A 209 12.28 -3.32 9.13
N ARG A 210 12.90 -3.87 8.09
CA ARG A 210 13.53 -3.19 6.97
C ARG A 210 13.24 -4.02 5.72
N GLY A 211 13.19 -3.36 4.58
CA GLY A 211 13.03 -4.03 3.29
C GLY A 211 14.03 -3.50 2.28
N ARG A 212 13.82 -3.92 1.03
CA ARG A 212 14.70 -3.61 -0.10
C ARG A 212 15.00 -2.11 -0.29
N PRO A 213 14.03 -1.19 -0.12
CA PRO A 213 14.31 0.24 -0.21
C PRO A 213 15.34 0.78 0.79
N GLN A 214 15.36 0.22 2.00
CA GLN A 214 16.34 0.63 3.03
C GLN A 214 17.72 0.04 2.76
N GLU A 215 17.80 -1.17 2.21
CA GLU A 215 19.08 -1.78 1.79
C GLU A 215 19.75 -1.01 0.65
N LEU A 216 18.94 -0.49 -0.28
CA LEU A 216 19.38 0.28 -1.44
C LEU A 216 19.55 1.78 -1.13
N GLU A 217 19.23 2.21 0.10
CA GLU A 217 19.25 3.62 0.51
C GLU A 217 18.47 4.54 -0.46
N LEU A 218 17.28 4.10 -0.90
CA LEU A 218 16.50 4.86 -1.87
C LEU A 218 16.09 6.23 -1.31
N PRO A 219 16.10 7.31 -2.12
CA PRO A 219 15.91 8.68 -1.62
C PRO A 219 14.59 8.91 -0.87
N THR A 220 13.50 8.26 -1.30
CA THR A 220 12.18 8.40 -0.68
C THR A 220 11.95 7.36 0.43
N ALA A 221 12.86 6.39 0.61
CA ALA A 221 12.73 5.36 1.63
C ALA A 221 12.92 5.96 3.04
N PRO A 222 11.95 5.76 3.96
CA PRO A 222 12.16 6.16 5.34
C PRO A 222 13.22 5.23 5.98
N PRO A 223 14.13 5.75 6.84
CA PRO A 223 15.08 4.91 7.56
C PRO A 223 14.42 3.84 8.46
N GLN A 224 13.21 4.13 8.94
CA GLN A 224 12.37 3.23 9.72
C GLN A 224 10.99 3.13 9.05
N PRO A 225 10.73 2.10 8.24
CA PRO A 225 9.43 1.93 7.59
C PRO A 225 8.29 1.69 8.58
N LEU A 226 8.59 1.07 9.73
CA LEU A 226 7.68 0.91 10.86
C LEU A 226 8.24 1.59 12.12
N ILE A 227 7.43 2.42 12.74
CA ILE A 227 7.72 3.07 14.02
C ILE A 227 6.73 2.53 15.05
N VAL A 228 7.23 1.92 16.11
CA VAL A 228 6.38 1.41 17.20
C VAL A 228 6.37 2.41 18.36
N ARG A 229 5.17 2.84 18.76
CA ARG A 229 4.90 3.71 19.90
C ARG A 229 4.52 2.88 21.13
N ASP A 230 5.13 3.19 22.26
CA ASP A 230 4.87 2.53 23.54
C ASP A 230 3.80 3.26 24.36
N GLU A 231 3.55 4.53 24.06
CA GLU A 231 2.55 5.32 24.75
C GLU A 231 1.14 4.75 24.52
N SER A 232 0.34 4.72 25.59
CA SER A 232 -0.94 4.02 25.61
C SER A 232 -2.03 4.69 24.78
N ASP A 233 -1.84 5.92 24.32
CA ASP A 233 -2.78 6.71 23.52
C ASP A 233 -2.28 6.94 22.08
N ARG A 234 -1.29 6.17 21.62
CA ARG A 234 -0.67 6.33 20.29
C ARG A 234 -0.86 5.07 19.41
N PRO A 235 -0.95 5.22 18.08
CA PRO A 235 -0.83 6.45 17.30
C PRO A 235 -2.09 7.31 17.28
N GLN A 236 -1.93 8.60 16.97
CA GLN A 236 -3.03 9.55 16.72
C GLN A 236 -2.83 10.18 15.34
N PRO A 237 -3.87 10.24 14.47
CA PRO A 237 -3.72 10.72 13.10
C PRO A 237 -3.05 12.09 12.98
N TYR A 238 -3.45 13.07 13.79
CA TYR A 238 -2.85 14.41 13.76
C TYR A 238 -1.39 14.44 14.22
N ARG A 239 -0.99 13.57 15.15
CA ARG A 239 0.35 13.60 15.77
C ARG A 239 1.37 12.72 15.05
N ASP A 240 0.91 11.67 14.35
CA ASP A 240 1.78 10.59 13.87
C ASP A 240 1.77 10.40 12.35
N ARG A 241 0.80 10.96 11.62
CA ARG A 241 0.70 10.71 10.16
C ARG A 241 1.93 11.18 9.39
N ASP A 242 2.65 12.18 9.88
CA ASP A 242 3.81 12.76 9.21
C ASP A 242 5.15 12.08 9.60
N ALA A 243 5.10 10.97 10.36
CA ALA A 243 6.28 10.22 10.75
C ALA A 243 7.07 9.73 9.51
N GLY A 244 8.40 9.90 9.54
CA GLY A 244 9.25 9.62 8.38
C GLY A 244 8.87 10.43 7.15
N ASN A 245 8.51 11.71 7.32
CA ASN A 245 7.97 12.58 6.26
C ASN A 245 6.71 12.00 5.60
N GLY A 246 5.88 11.34 6.40
CA GLY A 246 4.67 10.67 5.96
C GLY A 246 4.90 9.34 5.24
N MET A 247 6.13 8.83 5.20
CA MET A 247 6.50 7.54 4.59
C MET A 247 6.58 6.38 5.59
N SER A 248 6.67 6.65 6.90
CA SER A 248 6.66 5.59 7.92
C SER A 248 5.24 5.25 8.36
N ILE A 249 5.00 3.97 8.63
CA ILE A 249 3.79 3.51 9.31
C ILE A 249 4.02 3.52 10.81
N THR A 250 3.11 4.16 11.54
CA THR A 250 3.18 4.17 13.00
C THR A 250 2.28 3.09 13.55
N VAL A 251 2.85 2.17 14.34
CA VAL A 251 2.13 1.14 15.07
C VAL A 251 2.16 1.47 16.55
N GLY A 252 1.09 1.19 17.27
CA GLY A 252 1.04 1.33 18.72
C GLY A 252 0.01 0.39 19.32
N ARG A 253 -0.19 0.49 20.63
CA ARG A 253 -1.19 -0.32 21.35
C ARG A 253 -1.00 -1.84 21.17
N VAL A 254 0.23 -2.30 20.89
CA VAL A 254 0.54 -3.73 20.71
C VAL A 254 0.32 -4.46 22.03
N ARG A 255 -0.64 -5.38 22.07
CA ARG A 255 -1.07 -6.08 23.29
C ARG A 255 -1.74 -7.40 22.97
N GLU A 256 -1.94 -8.22 23.99
CA GLU A 256 -2.70 -9.47 23.87
C GLU A 256 -4.15 -9.19 23.44
N CYS A 257 -4.69 -10.12 22.66
CA CYS A 257 -6.09 -10.13 22.28
C CYS A 257 -6.80 -11.30 22.99
N PRO A 258 -8.00 -11.11 23.54
CA PRO A 258 -8.75 -12.22 24.15
C PRO A 258 -9.41 -13.14 23.11
N LEU A 259 -9.51 -12.71 21.84
CA LEU A 259 -10.13 -13.47 20.75
C LEU A 259 -9.13 -14.01 19.72
N PHE A 260 -7.93 -13.43 19.69
CA PHE A 260 -6.86 -13.72 18.75
C PHE A 260 -5.53 -13.72 19.51
N THR A 261 -4.38 -13.85 18.85
CA THR A 261 -3.08 -13.79 19.53
C THR A 261 -2.75 -12.37 19.99
N LEU A 262 -2.83 -11.38 19.09
CA LEU A 262 -2.46 -9.99 19.36
C LEU A 262 -3.47 -9.01 18.80
N ARG A 263 -3.47 -7.79 19.32
CA ARG A 263 -4.13 -6.64 18.71
C ARG A 263 -3.28 -5.38 18.83
N PHE A 264 -3.33 -4.54 17.81
CA PHE A 264 -2.57 -3.31 17.70
C PHE A 264 -3.34 -2.26 16.90
N VAL A 265 -2.79 -1.06 16.83
CA VAL A 265 -3.30 0.02 15.99
C VAL A 265 -2.21 0.44 15.02
N ALA A 266 -2.51 0.53 13.73
CA ALA A 266 -1.60 1.02 12.70
C ALA A 266 -2.14 2.33 12.10
N LEU A 267 -1.24 3.25 11.75
CA LEU A 267 -1.54 4.52 11.10
C LEU A 267 -0.62 4.73 9.91
N GLY A 268 -1.20 5.05 8.75
CA GLY A 268 -0.46 5.46 7.55
C GLY A 268 -0.99 6.76 6.96
N HIS A 269 -0.10 7.57 6.38
CA HIS A 269 -0.50 8.74 5.61
C HIS A 269 -1.07 8.31 4.25
N ASN A 270 -2.36 8.56 4.01
CA ASN A 270 -3.07 7.98 2.86
C ASN A 270 -2.70 8.60 1.50
N THR A 271 -2.35 9.89 1.44
CA THR A 271 -1.95 10.56 0.19
C THR A 271 -0.45 10.58 -0.08
N LEU A 272 0.38 10.45 0.96
CA LEU A 272 1.84 10.32 0.83
C LEU A 272 2.18 8.84 0.69
N ARG A 273 2.42 8.12 1.79
CA ARG A 273 2.74 6.70 1.74
C ARG A 273 1.69 5.85 1.01
N GLY A 274 0.42 6.16 1.17
CA GLY A 274 -0.67 5.41 0.51
C GLY A 274 -0.90 5.74 -0.97
N ALA A 275 -0.18 6.72 -1.54
CA ALA A 275 -0.31 7.09 -2.95
C ALA A 275 0.98 7.67 -3.54
N ALA A 276 1.19 8.99 -3.45
CA ALA A 276 2.24 9.69 -4.19
C ALA A 276 3.65 9.23 -3.80
N GLY A 277 3.91 9.08 -2.49
CA GLY A 277 5.20 8.63 -1.99
C GLY A 277 5.49 7.17 -2.33
N ALA A 278 4.47 6.29 -2.33
CA ALA A 278 4.64 4.92 -2.81
C ALA A 278 4.95 4.87 -4.31
N ALA A 279 4.32 5.71 -5.12
CA ALA A 279 4.60 5.78 -6.55
C ALA A 279 6.05 6.18 -6.80
N LEU A 280 6.51 7.24 -6.14
CA LEU A 280 7.91 7.69 -6.21
C LEU A 280 8.88 6.59 -5.79
N LEU A 281 8.63 5.94 -4.64
CA LEU A 281 9.46 4.86 -4.13
C LEU A 281 9.51 3.66 -5.09
N ASN A 282 8.39 3.32 -5.73
CA ASN A 282 8.33 2.28 -6.74
C ASN A 282 9.11 2.67 -8.00
N GLY A 283 9.08 3.94 -8.40
CA GLY A 283 9.92 4.47 -9.48
C GLY A 283 11.41 4.38 -9.17
N GLU A 284 11.81 4.71 -7.93
CA GLU A 284 13.19 4.57 -7.45
C GLU A 284 13.63 3.10 -7.44
N LEU A 285 12.77 2.20 -6.96
CA LEU A 285 13.02 0.76 -6.96
C LEU A 285 13.18 0.22 -8.39
N LEU A 286 12.27 0.58 -9.31
CA LEU A 286 12.38 0.22 -10.73
C LEU A 286 13.71 0.68 -11.34
N LYS A 287 14.17 1.88 -10.98
CA LYS A 287 15.46 2.39 -11.46
C LYS A 287 16.63 1.59 -10.90
N ALA A 288 16.62 1.34 -9.59
CA ALA A 288 17.69 0.63 -8.89
C ALA A 288 17.82 -0.83 -9.34
N GLU A 289 16.69 -1.48 -9.67
CA GLU A 289 16.63 -2.86 -10.15
C GLU A 289 16.77 -2.99 -11.68
N GLY A 290 17.06 -1.89 -12.39
CA GLY A 290 17.43 -1.92 -13.81
C GLY A 290 16.28 -1.95 -14.82
N TYR A 291 15.06 -1.62 -14.41
CA TYR A 291 13.89 -1.57 -15.30
C TYR A 291 13.72 -0.24 -16.06
N LEU A 292 14.55 0.79 -15.77
CA LEU A 292 14.47 2.15 -16.36
C LEU A 292 15.77 2.63 -17.04
#